data_AF-A0A843JWF1-F1
#
_entry.id   AF-A0A843JWF1-F1
#
_cell.length_a   1.000
_cell.length_b   1.000
_cell.length_c   1.000
_cell.angle_alpha   90.00
_cell.angle_beta   90.00
_cell.angle_gamma   90.00
#
_symmetry.space_group_name_H-M   'P 1'
#
loop_
_entity.id
_entity.type
_entity.pdbx_description
1 polymer ?
#
loop_
_entity_poly.entity_id
_entity_poly.type
_entity_poly.pdbx_seq_one_letter_code
_entity_poly.pdbx_strand_id
1 'polypeptide(L)'
;MEEEKKMVENKPEENKTEEKAEPVITRSMREEACPTCGATEPSMPAVLPDMSWSIEKLIAATKDKHMLVRSNAIMLLSKRDISESLEALIEALKDEEYLVKSNAMVAIAGYGKQVSDRMIEALEDADKDVRAGAAWVIGELKENRAVAALEKVAKDDYPLARIQAKASLIAMGRGPKKPEAQPPVAQTSEDSTEEGDKEAEKSEEKKAE
;
A
#
# COMPACT_ATOMS: atom_id res chain seq x y z
N MET A 1 19.56 80.23 -16.28
CA MET A 1 18.11 80.23 -16.04
C MET A 1 17.51 80.48 -17.41
N GLU A 2 17.00 79.51 -18.16
CA GLU A 2 16.24 78.31 -17.82
C GLU A 2 16.63 77.17 -18.79
N GLU A 3 16.80 75.94 -18.28
CA GLU A 3 16.80 74.73 -19.11
C GLU A 3 15.36 74.18 -19.11
N GLU A 4 14.68 74.29 -20.26
CA GLU A 4 13.35 73.74 -20.45
C GLU A 4 13.42 72.20 -20.59
N LYS A 5 12.79 71.53 -19.62
CA LYS A 5 12.52 70.08 -19.62
C LYS A 5 11.67 69.70 -20.84
N LYS A 6 12.26 68.95 -21.78
CA LYS A 6 11.51 68.15 -22.75
C LYS A 6 10.79 67.02 -22.01
N MET A 7 9.47 67.13 -21.91
CA MET A 7 8.58 66.04 -21.56
C MET A 7 8.61 65.01 -22.70
N VAL A 8 9.06 63.79 -22.38
CA VAL A 8 8.93 62.64 -23.27
C VAL A 8 7.50 62.11 -23.09
N GLU A 9 6.69 62.24 -24.13
CA GLU A 9 5.39 61.60 -24.22
C GLU A 9 5.58 60.07 -24.20
N ASN A 10 5.17 59.44 -23.11
CA ASN A 10 5.03 57.99 -23.02
C ASN A 10 3.80 57.57 -23.83
N LYS A 11 4.02 56.96 -25.00
CA LYS A 11 2.99 56.19 -25.69
C LYS A 11 2.66 54.93 -24.86
N PRO A 12 1.38 54.57 -24.69
CA PRO A 12 1.02 53.30 -24.08
C PRO A 12 1.35 52.17 -25.06
N GLU A 13 2.20 51.23 -24.64
CA GLU A 13 2.39 49.98 -25.37
C GLU A 13 1.09 49.18 -25.36
N GLU A 14 0.59 48.89 -26.56
CA GLU A 14 -0.65 48.18 -26.79
C GLU A 14 -0.57 46.74 -26.28
N ASN A 15 -1.58 46.45 -25.46
CA ASN A 15 -2.04 45.17 -24.96
C ASN A 15 -1.84 44.02 -25.96
N LYS A 16 -0.86 43.16 -25.72
CA LYS A 16 -0.76 41.86 -26.40
C LYS A 16 -1.84 40.94 -25.81
N THR A 17 -2.95 40.84 -26.54
CA THR A 17 -3.93 39.76 -26.39
C THR A 17 -3.20 38.42 -26.40
N GLU A 18 -3.22 37.72 -25.26
CA GLU A 18 -2.93 36.30 -25.18
C GLU A 18 -3.96 35.56 -26.03
N GLU A 19 -3.61 35.31 -27.28
CA GLU A 19 -4.34 34.41 -28.16
C GLU A 19 -4.20 33.01 -27.54
N LYS A 20 -5.24 32.57 -26.81
CA LYS A 20 -5.33 31.19 -26.32
C LYS A 20 -5.17 30.27 -27.54
N ALA A 21 -4.01 29.63 -27.65
CA ALA A 21 -3.76 28.65 -28.68
C ALA A 21 -4.84 27.56 -28.56
N GLU A 22 -5.74 27.51 -29.53
CA GLU A 22 -6.70 26.42 -29.63
C GLU A 22 -5.90 25.11 -29.73
N PRO A 23 -6.25 24.08 -28.96
CA PRO A 23 -5.51 22.83 -28.99
C PRO A 23 -5.56 22.25 -30.40
N VAL A 24 -4.41 21.83 -30.92
CA VAL A 24 -4.33 21.14 -32.22
C VAL A 24 -5.01 19.78 -32.07
N ILE A 25 -6.29 19.70 -32.43
CA ILE A 25 -7.09 18.47 -32.41
C ILE A 25 -6.56 17.55 -33.53
N THR A 26 -5.77 16.55 -33.17
CA THR A 26 -5.31 15.50 -34.09
C THR A 26 -6.47 14.55 -34.46
N ARG A 27 -6.34 13.80 -35.56
CA ARG A 27 -7.36 12.80 -35.97
C ARG A 27 -7.69 11.81 -34.84
N SER A 28 -6.69 11.44 -34.04
CA SER A 28 -6.84 10.55 -32.87
C SER A 28 -7.73 11.14 -31.78
N MET A 29 -7.96 12.45 -31.75
CA MET A 29 -8.76 13.17 -30.75
C MET A 29 -10.21 13.43 -31.22
N ARG A 30 -10.58 12.98 -32.43
CA ARG A 30 -11.94 13.14 -33.00
C ARG A 30 -12.75 11.85 -33.03
N GLU A 31 -12.10 10.71 -32.84
CA GLU A 31 -12.72 9.38 -32.98
C GLU A 31 -12.93 8.79 -31.57
N GLU A 32 -14.18 8.68 -31.11
CA GLU A 32 -14.59 8.18 -29.78
C GLU A 32 -14.09 6.75 -29.46
N ALA A 33 -13.69 6.03 -30.51
CA ALA A 33 -13.05 4.73 -30.41
C ALA A 33 -11.89 4.65 -31.40
N CYS A 34 -10.78 4.06 -30.96
CA CYS A 34 -9.65 3.77 -31.84
C CYS A 34 -10.11 2.82 -32.97
N PRO A 35 -10.09 3.23 -34.25
CA PRO A 35 -10.63 2.41 -35.36
C PRO A 35 -9.83 1.13 -35.59
N THR A 36 -8.61 1.04 -35.04
CA THR A 36 -7.71 -0.11 -35.18
C THR A 36 -7.99 -1.19 -34.14
N CYS A 37 -8.33 -0.83 -32.90
CA CYS A 37 -8.50 -1.79 -31.81
C CYS A 37 -9.88 -1.76 -31.14
N GLY A 38 -10.78 -0.86 -31.54
CA GLY A 38 -12.11 -0.71 -30.95
C GLY A 38 -12.10 -0.24 -29.49
N ALA A 39 -10.96 0.21 -28.98
CA ALA A 39 -10.87 0.75 -27.63
C ALA A 39 -11.63 2.09 -27.59
N THR A 40 -12.73 2.12 -26.85
CA THR A 40 -13.40 3.35 -26.43
C THR A 40 -12.47 4.14 -25.54
N GLU A 41 -12.43 5.47 -25.69
CA GLU A 41 -11.66 6.32 -24.78
C GLU A 41 -12.02 5.99 -23.32
N PRO A 42 -11.02 5.93 -22.39
CA PRO A 42 -11.34 5.79 -20.98
C PRO A 42 -12.26 6.94 -20.60
N SER A 43 -13.46 6.61 -20.14
CA SER A 43 -14.53 7.57 -19.80
C SER A 43 -14.04 8.53 -18.72
N MET A 44 -13.36 9.60 -19.11
CA MET A 44 -12.86 10.60 -18.17
C MET A 44 -14.07 11.27 -17.50
N PRO A 45 -14.10 11.38 -16.16
CA PRO A 45 -15.21 12.01 -15.48
C PRO A 45 -15.27 13.49 -15.88
N ALA A 46 -16.47 13.99 -16.20
CA ALA A 46 -16.67 15.38 -16.62
C ALA A 46 -16.28 16.40 -15.54
N VAL A 47 -16.33 16.00 -14.27
CA VAL A 47 -15.98 16.84 -13.12
C VAL A 47 -15.12 16.03 -12.16
N LEU A 48 -13.93 16.55 -11.85
CA LEU A 48 -13.08 16.03 -10.77
C LEU A 48 -13.24 16.92 -9.53
N PRO A 49 -13.14 16.33 -8.32
CA PRO A 49 -13.05 17.11 -7.09
C PRO A 49 -11.92 18.14 -7.13
N ASP A 50 -12.08 19.25 -6.43
CA ASP A 50 -11.04 20.29 -6.33
C ASP A 50 -10.95 20.83 -4.89
N MET A 51 -9.96 21.68 -4.61
CA MET A 51 -9.72 22.23 -3.26
C MET A 51 -10.84 23.14 -2.75
N SER A 52 -11.73 23.64 -3.62
CA SER A 52 -12.88 24.47 -3.23
C SER A 52 -14.04 23.66 -2.65
N TRP A 53 -14.05 22.34 -2.85
CA TRP A 53 -15.10 21.48 -2.31
C TRP A 53 -15.03 21.39 -0.78
N SER A 54 -16.20 21.38 -0.14
CA SER A 54 -16.29 21.13 1.31
C SER A 54 -15.87 19.71 1.65
N ILE A 55 -15.53 19.48 2.91
CA ILE A 55 -15.06 18.17 3.38
C ILE A 55 -16.16 17.11 3.21
N GLU A 56 -17.41 17.44 3.52
CA GLU A 56 -18.55 16.53 3.36
C GLU A 56 -18.74 16.14 1.90
N LYS A 57 -18.56 17.10 0.98
CA LYS A 57 -18.65 16.86 -0.46
C LYS A 57 -17.50 15.98 -0.94
N LEU A 58 -16.29 16.16 -0.41
CA LEU A 58 -15.15 15.29 -0.69
C LEU A 58 -15.38 13.87 -0.14
N ILE A 59 -15.88 13.72 1.09
CA ILE A 59 -16.24 12.43 1.67
C ILE A 59 -17.32 11.73 0.84
N ALA A 60 -18.31 12.46 0.31
CA ALA A 60 -19.29 11.88 -0.60
C ALA A 60 -18.63 11.38 -1.91
N ALA A 61 -17.66 12.13 -2.43
CA ALA A 61 -16.94 11.80 -3.65
C ALA A 61 -16.01 10.57 -3.52
N THR A 62 -15.61 10.17 -2.31
CA THR A 62 -14.88 8.91 -2.10
C THR A 62 -15.72 7.67 -2.40
N LYS A 63 -17.04 7.83 -2.59
CA LYS A 63 -17.99 6.74 -2.94
C LYS A 63 -18.49 6.84 -4.38
N ASP A 64 -17.87 7.67 -5.20
CA ASP A 64 -18.27 7.84 -6.60
C ASP A 64 -18.07 6.56 -7.42
N LYS A 65 -18.89 6.39 -8.47
CA LYS A 65 -18.78 5.22 -9.36
C LYS A 65 -17.44 5.21 -10.11
N HIS A 66 -16.89 6.39 -10.41
CA HIS A 66 -15.67 6.53 -11.17
C HIS A 66 -14.43 6.56 -10.27
N MET A 67 -13.50 5.63 -10.48
CA MET A 67 -12.32 5.47 -9.61
C MET A 67 -11.41 6.70 -9.54
N LEU A 68 -11.31 7.48 -10.62
CA LEU A 68 -10.55 8.75 -10.61
C LEU A 68 -11.19 9.82 -9.70
N VAL A 69 -12.51 9.87 -9.60
CA VAL A 69 -13.22 10.80 -8.70
C VAL A 69 -12.92 10.41 -7.25
N ARG A 70 -13.05 9.12 -6.92
CA ARG A 70 -12.72 8.57 -5.60
C ARG A 70 -11.26 8.86 -5.23
N SER A 71 -10.34 8.48 -6.10
CA SER A 71 -8.89 8.65 -5.91
C SER A 71 -8.50 10.11 -5.68
N ASN A 72 -9.05 11.03 -6.48
CA ASN A 72 -8.78 12.46 -6.33
C ASN A 72 -9.37 13.04 -5.04
N ALA A 73 -10.57 12.61 -4.65
CA ALA A 73 -11.18 13.01 -3.38
C ALA A 73 -10.30 12.61 -2.17
N ILE A 74 -9.73 11.40 -2.19
CA ILE A 74 -8.80 10.91 -1.17
C ILE A 74 -7.54 11.77 -1.07
N MET A 75 -6.94 12.15 -2.19
CA MET A 75 -5.77 13.05 -2.20
C MET A 75 -6.08 14.43 -1.63
N LEU A 76 -7.28 14.96 -1.90
CA LEU A 76 -7.70 16.27 -1.37
C LEU A 76 -8.01 16.20 0.13
N LEU A 77 -8.64 15.10 0.59
CA LEU A 77 -8.87 14.85 2.01
C LEU A 77 -7.55 14.73 2.77
N SER A 78 -6.49 14.19 2.16
CA SER A 78 -5.16 14.11 2.79
C SER A 78 -4.54 15.49 3.10
N LYS A 79 -5.09 16.58 2.55
CA LYS A 79 -4.65 17.96 2.81
C LYS A 79 -5.50 18.67 3.85
N ARG A 80 -6.49 17.97 4.41
CA ARG A 80 -7.39 18.46 5.47
C ARG A 80 -6.95 17.93 6.82
N ASP A 81 -7.58 18.45 7.86
CA ASP A 81 -7.32 18.03 9.22
C ASP A 81 -7.66 16.55 9.43
N ILE A 82 -6.82 15.89 10.21
CA ILE A 82 -6.89 14.46 10.51
C ILE A 82 -8.25 14.07 11.10
N SER A 83 -8.79 14.88 12.01
CA SER A 83 -10.07 14.61 12.71
C SER A 83 -11.26 14.53 11.77
N GLU A 84 -11.18 15.20 10.62
CA GLU A 84 -12.27 15.27 9.65
C GLU A 84 -12.12 14.24 8.53
N SER A 85 -10.90 13.73 8.31
CA SER A 85 -10.58 12.94 7.12
C SER A 85 -10.25 11.47 7.43
N LEU A 86 -9.73 11.17 8.62
CA LEU A 86 -9.14 9.88 8.93
C LEU A 86 -10.10 8.71 8.68
N GLU A 87 -11.34 8.78 9.17
CA GLU A 87 -12.30 7.68 8.99
C GLU A 87 -12.69 7.46 7.52
N ALA A 88 -12.79 8.54 6.73
CA ALA A 88 -13.05 8.42 5.29
C ALA A 88 -11.87 7.79 4.54
N LEU A 89 -10.64 8.08 4.96
CA LEU A 89 -9.43 7.46 4.39
C LEU A 89 -9.33 5.99 4.80
N ILE A 90 -9.67 5.63 6.04
CA ILE A 90 -9.69 4.23 6.50
C ILE A 90 -10.72 3.43 5.71
N GLU A 91 -11.92 4.00 5.47
CA GLU A 91 -12.93 3.35 4.63
C GLU A 91 -12.44 3.12 3.20
N ALA A 92 -11.66 4.04 2.64
CA ALA A 92 -11.08 3.92 1.30
C ALA A 92 -9.99 2.83 1.18
N LEU A 93 -9.49 2.27 2.29
CA LEU A 93 -8.64 1.07 2.26
C LEU A 93 -9.41 -0.17 1.76
N LYS A 94 -10.75 -0.13 1.81
CA LYS A 94 -11.64 -1.20 1.33
C LYS A 94 -11.99 -1.06 -0.15
N ASP A 95 -11.49 -0.04 -0.82
CA ASP A 95 -11.84 0.21 -2.22
C ASP A 95 -11.43 -0.96 -3.11
N GLU A 96 -12.22 -1.25 -4.14
CA GLU A 96 -11.90 -2.32 -5.10
C GLU A 96 -10.61 -1.96 -5.88
N GLU A 97 -10.43 -0.69 -6.21
CA GLU A 97 -9.34 -0.18 -7.03
C GLU A 97 -8.07 0.03 -6.23
N TYR A 98 -6.97 -0.57 -6.71
CA TYR A 98 -5.68 -0.48 -6.03
C TYR A 98 -5.17 0.95 -5.92
N LEU A 99 -5.41 1.79 -6.94
CA LEU A 99 -5.00 3.19 -6.94
C LEU A 99 -5.64 3.98 -5.78
N VAL A 100 -6.92 3.73 -5.50
CA VAL A 100 -7.64 4.39 -4.41
C VAL A 100 -7.08 3.91 -3.06
N LYS A 101 -6.89 2.59 -2.90
CA LYS A 101 -6.28 2.00 -1.70
C LYS A 101 -4.89 2.56 -1.42
N SER A 102 -4.01 2.61 -2.43
CA SER A 102 -2.65 3.11 -2.27
C SER A 102 -2.63 4.59 -1.90
N ASN A 103 -3.53 5.40 -2.48
CA ASN A 103 -3.65 6.81 -2.12
C ASN A 103 -4.13 6.99 -0.69
N ALA A 104 -5.09 6.17 -0.23
CA ALA A 104 -5.54 6.19 1.16
C ALA A 104 -4.41 5.81 2.14
N MET A 105 -3.64 4.76 1.84
CA MET A 105 -2.49 4.35 2.64
C MET A 105 -1.45 5.47 2.77
N VAL A 106 -1.06 6.09 1.64
CA VAL A 106 -0.10 7.20 1.63
C VAL A 106 -0.65 8.42 2.36
N ALA A 107 -1.94 8.74 2.16
CA ALA A 107 -2.61 9.84 2.84
C ALA A 107 -2.60 9.66 4.37
N ILE A 108 -2.96 8.48 4.86
CA ILE A 108 -2.96 8.17 6.30
C ILE A 108 -1.54 8.24 6.86
N ALA A 109 -0.56 7.63 6.19
CA ALA A 109 0.85 7.70 6.61
C ALA A 109 1.39 9.14 6.63
N GLY A 110 0.88 10.00 5.75
CA GLY A 110 1.22 11.43 5.68
C GLY A 110 0.87 12.22 6.95
N TYR A 111 -0.09 11.75 7.76
CA TYR A 111 -0.38 12.34 9.08
C TYR A 111 0.63 11.95 10.17
N GLY A 112 1.59 11.07 9.85
CA GLY A 112 2.63 10.67 10.79
C GLY A 112 2.08 9.92 12.01
N LYS A 113 2.76 10.05 13.15
CA LYS A 113 2.44 9.30 14.37
C LYS A 113 1.09 9.63 15.02
N GLN A 114 0.40 10.67 14.55
CA GLN A 114 -0.92 11.04 15.07
C GLN A 114 -1.98 9.96 14.78
N VAL A 115 -1.80 9.17 13.71
CA VAL A 115 -2.70 8.05 13.37
C VAL A 115 -2.31 6.72 14.03
N SER A 116 -1.18 6.67 14.75
CA SER A 116 -0.61 5.40 15.25
C SER A 116 -1.62 4.58 16.04
N ASP A 117 -2.32 5.19 17.00
CA ASP A 117 -3.23 4.46 17.89
C ASP A 117 -4.42 3.89 17.10
N ARG A 118 -5.01 4.70 16.22
CA ARG A 118 -6.11 4.27 15.34
C ARG A 118 -5.68 3.17 14.35
N MET A 119 -4.43 3.23 13.86
CA MET A 119 -3.89 2.21 12.96
C MET A 119 -3.51 0.91 13.68
N ILE A 120 -3.10 0.99 14.96
CA ILE A 120 -2.91 -0.21 15.80
C ILE A 120 -4.25 -0.93 15.98
N GLU A 121 -5.34 -0.20 16.25
CA GLU A 121 -6.69 -0.77 16.33
C GLU A 121 -7.12 -1.40 14.99
N ALA A 122 -6.82 -0.73 13.87
CA ALA A 122 -7.16 -1.20 12.53
C ALA A 122 -6.45 -2.51 12.12
N LEU A 123 -5.37 -2.92 12.81
CA LEU A 123 -4.76 -4.24 12.61
C LEU A 123 -5.68 -5.40 13.03
N GLU A 124 -6.71 -5.13 13.82
CA GLU A 124 -7.70 -6.12 14.26
C GLU A 124 -9.07 -5.93 13.59
N ASP A 125 -9.15 -5.07 12.56
CA ASP A 125 -10.40 -4.80 11.86
C ASP A 125 -10.98 -6.09 11.23
N ALA A 126 -12.30 -6.19 11.19
CA ALA A 126 -12.98 -7.32 10.55
C ALA A 126 -12.67 -7.37 9.04
N ASP A 127 -12.50 -6.21 8.41
CA ASP A 127 -12.15 -6.08 7.02
C ASP A 127 -10.67 -6.36 6.77
N LYS A 128 -10.42 -7.32 5.89
CA LYS A 128 -9.09 -7.81 5.56
C LYS A 128 -8.20 -6.78 4.85
N ASP A 129 -8.81 -5.88 4.06
CA ASP A 129 -8.09 -4.87 3.31
C ASP A 129 -7.73 -3.69 4.22
N VAL A 130 -8.58 -3.38 5.22
CA VAL A 130 -8.21 -2.46 6.31
C VAL A 130 -7.01 -2.99 7.10
N ARG A 131 -7.03 -4.27 7.52
CA ARG A 131 -5.88 -4.87 8.23
C ARG A 131 -4.59 -4.79 7.40
N ALA A 132 -4.69 -5.04 6.09
CA ALA A 132 -3.55 -4.95 5.18
C ALA A 132 -3.00 -3.53 5.05
N GLY A 133 -3.88 -2.54 4.87
CA GLY A 133 -3.51 -1.13 4.80
C GLY A 133 -2.88 -0.65 6.10
N ALA A 134 -3.49 -0.98 7.25
CA ALA A 134 -2.97 -0.65 8.57
C ALA A 134 -1.56 -1.25 8.80
N ALA A 135 -1.35 -2.50 8.41
CA ALA A 135 -0.04 -3.16 8.53
C ALA A 135 1.06 -2.42 7.76
N TRP A 136 0.76 -1.95 6.55
CA TRP A 136 1.70 -1.16 5.77
C TRP A 136 1.94 0.22 6.40
N VAL A 137 0.88 0.95 6.77
CA VAL A 137 0.98 2.29 7.37
C VAL A 137 1.83 2.24 8.64
N ILE A 138 1.60 1.28 9.53
CA ILE A 138 2.40 1.09 10.75
C ILE A 138 3.89 0.87 10.44
N GLY A 139 4.19 0.13 9.37
CA GLY A 139 5.56 -0.08 8.89
C GLY A 139 6.23 1.21 8.44
N GLU A 140 5.54 2.01 7.63
CA GLU A 140 6.01 3.32 7.18
C GLU A 140 6.24 4.29 8.36
N LEU A 141 5.34 4.28 9.33
CA LEU A 141 5.46 5.09 10.55
C LEU A 141 6.56 4.58 11.50
N LYS A 142 7.08 3.37 11.28
CA LYS A 142 8.02 2.65 12.17
C LYS A 142 7.51 2.62 13.62
N GLU A 143 6.23 2.34 13.81
CA GLU A 143 5.58 2.34 15.12
C GLU A 143 5.91 1.06 15.91
N ASN A 144 6.95 1.13 16.74
CA ASN A 144 7.43 -0.02 17.52
C ASN A 144 6.41 -0.56 18.52
N ARG A 145 5.42 0.22 18.97
CA ARG A 145 4.36 -0.28 19.87
C ARG A 145 3.48 -1.33 19.20
N ALA A 146 3.41 -1.32 17.87
CA ALA A 146 2.56 -2.20 17.09
C ALA A 146 3.19 -3.55 16.74
N VAL A 147 4.44 -3.83 17.14
CA VAL A 147 5.19 -5.03 16.70
C VAL A 147 4.43 -6.32 17.02
N ALA A 148 3.89 -6.47 18.23
CA ALA A 148 3.14 -7.67 18.62
C ALA A 148 1.86 -7.84 17.78
N ALA A 149 1.15 -6.74 17.47
CA ALA A 149 -0.03 -6.77 16.62
C ALA A 149 0.34 -7.12 15.16
N LEU A 150 1.43 -6.57 14.64
CA LEU A 150 1.96 -6.94 13.33
C LEU A 150 2.37 -8.41 13.24
N GLU A 151 2.99 -8.97 14.29
CA GLU A 151 3.33 -10.41 14.33
C GLU A 151 2.10 -11.32 14.27
N LYS A 152 0.97 -10.86 14.82
CA LYS A 152 -0.33 -11.53 14.69
C LYS A 152 -0.84 -11.44 13.24
N VAL A 153 -0.85 -10.26 12.64
CA VAL A 153 -1.26 -10.06 11.23
C VAL A 153 -0.30 -10.77 10.24
N ALA A 154 0.97 -10.97 10.59
CA ALA A 154 1.91 -11.77 9.81
C ALA A 154 1.54 -13.27 9.73
N LYS A 155 0.49 -13.70 10.43
CA LYS A 155 -0.12 -15.04 10.38
C LYS A 155 -1.58 -14.99 9.92
N ASP A 156 -2.04 -13.84 9.42
CA ASP A 156 -3.41 -13.65 8.93
C ASP A 156 -3.73 -14.60 7.77
N ASP A 157 -4.99 -15.04 7.70
CA ASP A 157 -5.50 -15.89 6.62
C ASP A 157 -5.46 -15.15 5.28
N TYR A 158 -5.71 -13.84 5.29
CA TYR A 158 -5.67 -13.01 4.09
C TYR A 158 -4.23 -12.77 3.61
N PRO A 159 -3.89 -13.20 2.38
CA PRO A 159 -2.52 -13.13 1.89
C PRO A 159 -1.91 -11.72 1.88
N LEU A 160 -2.69 -10.70 1.50
CA LEU A 160 -2.16 -9.35 1.41
C LEU A 160 -1.80 -8.79 2.78
N ALA A 161 -2.67 -8.95 3.79
CA ALA A 161 -2.39 -8.53 5.16
C ALA A 161 -1.15 -9.21 5.72
N ARG A 162 -1.03 -10.53 5.50
CA ARG A 162 0.14 -11.31 5.89
C ARG A 162 1.44 -10.82 5.25
N ILE A 163 1.43 -10.53 3.95
CA ILE A 163 2.60 -10.05 3.22
C ILE A 163 3.01 -8.66 3.72
N GLN A 164 2.05 -7.74 3.85
CA GLN A 164 2.30 -6.39 4.31
C GLN A 164 2.88 -6.37 5.73
N ALA A 165 2.29 -7.13 6.66
CA ALA A 165 2.80 -7.20 8.02
C ALA A 165 4.24 -7.75 8.10
N LYS A 166 4.56 -8.79 7.32
CA LYS A 166 5.94 -9.31 7.25
C LYS A 166 6.90 -8.30 6.66
N ALA A 167 6.51 -7.62 5.59
CA ALA A 167 7.33 -6.58 4.96
C ALA A 167 7.59 -5.42 5.93
N SER A 168 6.56 -4.95 6.63
CA SER A 168 6.67 -3.92 7.67
C SER A 168 7.61 -4.34 8.80
N LEU A 169 7.48 -5.57 9.32
CA LEU A 169 8.39 -6.09 10.34
C LEU A 169 9.84 -6.13 9.84
N ILE A 170 10.10 -6.56 8.60
CA ILE A 170 11.44 -6.54 8.00
C ILE A 170 11.98 -5.12 7.88
N ALA A 171 11.18 -4.18 7.36
CA ALA A 171 11.55 -2.77 7.23
C ALA A 171 11.87 -2.10 8.57
N MET A 172 11.21 -2.56 9.64
CA MET A 172 11.46 -2.14 11.03
C MET A 172 12.66 -2.87 11.69
N GLY A 173 13.35 -3.76 10.98
CA GLY A 173 14.46 -4.56 11.51
C GLY A 173 14.04 -5.70 12.44
N ARG A 174 12.76 -6.09 12.40
CA ARG A 174 12.12 -7.16 13.18
C ARG A 174 11.74 -8.36 12.31
N GLY A 175 12.41 -8.53 11.16
CA GLY A 175 12.18 -9.66 10.27
C GLY A 175 12.36 -11.01 10.98
N PRO A 176 11.79 -12.10 10.42
CA PRO A 176 11.93 -13.43 11.01
C PRO A 176 13.42 -13.73 11.20
N LYS A 177 13.82 -13.94 12.46
CA LYS A 177 15.16 -14.45 12.76
C LYS A 177 15.31 -15.75 11.99
N LYS A 178 16.33 -15.84 11.13
CA LYS A 178 16.73 -17.09 10.48
C LYS A 178 16.75 -18.15 11.58
N PRO A 179 16.07 -19.31 11.44
CA PRO A 179 16.20 -20.35 12.45
C PRO A 179 17.69 -20.59 12.63
N GLU A 180 18.19 -20.37 13.85
CA GLU A 180 19.54 -20.77 14.21
C GLU A 180 19.64 -22.22 13.76
N ALA A 181 20.58 -22.50 12.86
CA ALA A 181 20.85 -23.86 12.44
C ALA A 181 21.19 -24.61 13.72
N GLN A 182 20.25 -25.42 14.21
CA GLN A 182 20.59 -26.40 15.22
C GLN A 182 21.76 -27.19 14.61
N PRO A 183 22.94 -27.23 15.25
CA PRO A 183 24.03 -28.04 14.74
C PRO A 183 23.47 -29.45 14.56
N PRO A 184 23.83 -30.15 13.47
CA PRO A 184 23.37 -31.51 13.26
C PRO A 184 23.70 -32.30 14.52
N VAL A 185 22.67 -32.83 15.17
CA VAL A 185 22.86 -33.78 16.27
C VAL A 185 23.60 -34.94 15.66
N ALA A 186 24.90 -34.99 15.88
CA ALA A 186 25.74 -36.10 15.50
C ALA A 186 25.18 -37.31 16.25
N GLN A 187 24.49 -38.20 15.52
CA GLN A 187 24.27 -39.55 15.97
C GLN A 187 25.65 -40.18 16.04
N THR A 188 26.23 -40.21 17.23
CA THR A 188 27.38 -41.05 17.56
C THR A 188 26.89 -42.48 17.50
N SER A 189 27.09 -43.13 16.36
CA SER A 189 27.16 -44.59 16.31
C SER A 189 28.44 -44.99 17.04
N GLU A 190 28.31 -45.32 18.32
CA GLU A 190 29.34 -46.07 19.00
C GLU A 190 29.32 -47.51 18.46
N ASP A 191 30.41 -47.80 17.77
CA ASP A 191 30.89 -49.11 17.38
C ASP A 191 31.15 -49.97 18.62
N SER A 192 30.68 -51.22 18.60
CA SER A 192 31.22 -52.29 19.43
C SER A 192 31.08 -53.58 18.65
N THR A 193 32.07 -53.82 17.79
CA THR A 193 32.50 -55.13 17.36
C THR A 193 32.97 -55.94 18.58
N GLU A 194 32.37 -57.10 18.81
CA GLU A 194 33.01 -58.16 19.61
C GLU A 194 32.82 -59.49 18.86
N GLU A 195 33.92 -59.95 18.26
CA GLU A 195 34.11 -61.27 17.68
C GLU A 195 34.04 -62.35 18.76
N GLY A 196 33.43 -63.49 18.43
CA GLY A 196 33.37 -64.65 19.31
C GLY A 196 32.90 -65.89 18.57
N ASP A 197 33.80 -66.48 17.79
CA ASP A 197 33.66 -67.83 17.22
C ASP A 197 33.31 -68.88 18.29
N LYS A 198 32.39 -69.79 17.96
CA LYS A 198 32.46 -71.22 18.34
C LYS A 198 31.51 -72.08 17.49
N GLU A 199 32.12 -72.94 16.70
CA GLU A 199 31.55 -74.09 16.00
C GLU A 199 30.98 -75.17 16.95
N ALA A 200 30.09 -76.00 16.37
CA ALA A 200 29.71 -77.37 16.75
C ALA A 200 28.98 -77.55 18.10
N GLU A 201 27.96 -78.41 18.27
CA GLU A 201 27.75 -79.75 17.73
C GLU A 201 26.28 -80.21 17.92
N LYS A 202 25.81 -81.09 17.02
CA LYS A 202 24.76 -82.14 17.09
C LYS A 202 23.75 -82.25 18.25
N SER A 203 22.50 -82.54 17.86
CA SER A 203 21.63 -83.70 18.23
C SER A 203 20.16 -83.25 18.27
N GLU A 204 19.30 -83.64 17.34
CA GLU A 204 18.54 -84.91 17.28
C GLU A 204 17.84 -85.31 18.61
N GLU A 205 16.55 -85.62 18.45
CA GLU A 205 15.60 -86.24 19.40
C GLU A 205 15.01 -85.39 20.56
N LYS A 206 13.71 -85.07 20.45
CA LYS A 206 12.69 -85.96 21.05
C LYS A 206 11.25 -85.61 20.63
N LYS A 207 10.49 -86.69 20.57
CA LYS A 207 9.09 -86.90 20.22
C LYS A 207 8.28 -87.06 21.52
N ALA A 208 6.95 -86.92 21.41
CA ALA A 208 5.91 -87.08 22.44
C ALA A 208 5.75 -85.83 23.34
N GLU A 209 4.57 -85.23 23.47
CA GLU A 209 3.24 -85.82 23.70
C GLU A 209 2.12 -85.07 22.95
#